data_AF-A0A5C7W349-F1
#
_entry.id   AF-A0A5C7W349-F1
#
_cell.length_a   1.000
_cell.length_b   1.000
_cell.length_c   1.000
_cell.angle_alpha   90.00
_cell.angle_beta   90.00
_cell.angle_gamma   90.00
#
_symmetry.space_group_name_H-M   'P 1'
#
loop_
_entity.id
_entity.type
_entity.pdbx_description
1 polymer ?
#
loop_
_entity_poly.entity_id
_entity_poly.type
_entity_poly.pdbx_seq_one_letter_code
_entity_poly.pdbx_strand_id
1 'polypeptide(L)'
;AERSFSRIAELYQRKQVAIAELDRARAARDQASAATRSAEAQLRELTNGTRPEQLEQAAAALEAARGNLAQLQVGREHLSLRAPRAGLVDALPFKVGDQPPAGAELVSLLVGEQPYARVFIPASIRAQVSVGDVMRVFVEGVEQPFQARVRSIRSEAAFTPYYALTGDDASRLTYRAELVLQGEAARQLPAGLPLRAERGDARP
;
A
#
# COMPACT_ATOMS: atom_id res chain seq x y z
N ALA A 1 -64.57 29.90 13.67
CA ALA A 1 -64.93 28.96 14.75
C ALA A 1 -64.74 29.59 16.13
N GLU A 2 -63.56 30.14 16.45
CA GLU A 2 -63.26 30.77 17.76
C GLU A 2 -64.28 31.84 18.19
N ARG A 3 -64.50 32.88 17.37
CA ARG A 3 -65.46 33.95 17.66
C ARG A 3 -66.90 33.44 17.85
N SER A 4 -67.27 32.39 17.12
CA SER A 4 -68.60 31.76 17.26
C SER A 4 -68.72 31.01 18.58
N PHE A 5 -67.68 30.28 18.99
CA PHE A 5 -67.61 29.64 20.30
C PHE A 5 -67.64 30.67 21.44
N SER A 6 -66.83 31.73 21.38
CA SER A 6 -66.82 32.79 22.40
C SER A 6 -68.20 33.44 22.58
N ARG A 7 -68.88 33.74 21.46
CA ARG A 7 -70.24 34.30 21.48
C ARG A 7 -71.27 33.33 22.06
N ILE A 8 -71.22 32.05 21.70
CA ILE A 8 -72.16 31.03 22.23
C ILE A 8 -71.88 30.74 23.70
N ALA A 9 -70.61 30.74 24.12
CA ALA A 9 -70.22 30.60 25.52
C ALA A 9 -70.75 31.76 26.38
N GLU A 10 -70.69 33.00 25.89
CA GLU A 10 -71.24 34.17 26.58
C GLU A 10 -72.77 34.11 26.67
N LEU A 11 -73.45 33.71 25.60
CA LEU A 11 -74.91 33.52 25.60
C LEU A 11 -75.34 32.38 26.52
N TYR A 12 -74.54 31.31 26.66
CA TYR A 12 -74.80 30.21 27.58
C TYR A 12 -74.69 30.65 29.03
N GLN A 13 -73.68 31.46 29.39
CA GLN A 13 -73.56 32.05 30.73
C GLN A 13 -74.77 32.92 31.10
N ARG A 14 -75.37 33.57 30.10
CA ARG A 14 -76.62 34.35 30.24
C ARG A 14 -77.89 33.49 30.21
N LYS A 15 -77.76 32.14 30.13
CA LYS A 15 -78.85 31.15 30.01
C LYS A 15 -79.74 31.32 28.77
N GLN A 16 -79.20 31.90 27.69
CA GLN A 16 -79.95 32.22 26.47
C GLN A 16 -79.82 31.15 25.37
N VAL A 17 -79.02 30.12 25.58
CA VAL A 17 -78.82 29.00 24.64
C VAL A 17 -78.71 27.67 25.39
N ALA A 18 -79.06 26.57 24.71
CA ALA A 18 -78.99 25.22 25.26
C ALA A 18 -77.54 24.71 25.36
N ILE A 19 -77.27 23.81 26.30
CA ILE A 19 -75.94 23.20 26.47
C ILE A 19 -75.45 22.47 25.22
N ALA A 20 -76.36 21.86 24.45
CA ALA A 20 -76.06 21.20 23.18
C ALA A 20 -75.49 22.16 22.12
N GLU A 21 -75.89 23.44 22.12
CA GLU A 21 -75.32 24.45 21.22
C GLU A 21 -73.89 24.82 21.64
N LEU A 22 -73.62 24.91 22.94
CA LEU A 22 -72.28 25.16 23.46
C LEU A 22 -71.33 24.00 23.10
N ASP A 23 -71.78 22.76 23.28
CA ASP A 23 -70.98 21.57 22.95
C ASP A 23 -70.70 21.48 21.45
N ARG A 24 -71.69 21.78 20.59
CA ARG A 24 -71.46 21.87 19.14
C ARG A 24 -70.46 22.96 18.78
N ALA A 25 -70.59 24.15 19.38
CA ALA A 25 -69.68 25.26 19.12
C ALA A 25 -68.25 24.94 19.60
N ARG A 26 -68.11 24.24 20.73
CA ARG A 26 -66.83 23.76 21.27
C ARG A 26 -66.20 22.73 20.36
N ALA A 27 -66.95 21.70 19.96
CA ALA A 27 -66.50 20.68 19.04
C ALA A 27 -66.07 21.27 17.68
N ALA A 28 -66.82 22.23 17.14
CA ALA A 28 -66.48 22.92 15.90
C ALA A 28 -65.18 23.74 16.03
N ARG A 29 -64.94 24.37 17.18
CA ARG A 29 -63.69 25.09 17.47
C ARG A 29 -62.51 24.13 17.61
N ASP A 30 -62.69 23.04 18.34
CA ASP A 30 -61.65 22.03 18.55
C ASP A 30 -61.27 21.33 17.24
N GLN A 31 -62.27 21.01 16.39
CA GLN A 31 -62.05 20.44 15.06
C GLN A 31 -61.28 21.41 14.15
N ALA A 32 -61.69 22.68 14.10
CA ALA A 32 -60.99 23.70 13.30
C ALA A 32 -59.55 23.90 13.79
N SER A 33 -59.33 23.94 15.12
CA SER A 33 -58.01 24.06 15.72
C SER A 33 -57.12 22.84 15.43
N ALA A 34 -57.68 21.63 15.47
CA ALA A 34 -56.97 20.42 15.10
C ALA A 34 -56.58 20.40 13.61
N ALA A 35 -57.49 20.84 12.72
CA ALA A 35 -57.22 20.95 11.29
C ALA A 35 -56.07 21.95 11.01
N THR A 36 -56.06 23.11 11.67
CA THR A 36 -54.96 24.08 11.56
C THR A 36 -53.63 23.49 12.05
N ARG A 37 -53.60 22.85 13.23
CA ARG A 37 -52.38 22.20 13.74
C ARG A 37 -51.87 21.11 12.79
N SER A 38 -52.77 20.34 12.19
CA SER A 38 -52.41 19.31 11.19
C SER A 38 -51.81 19.93 9.94
N ALA A 39 -52.41 21.00 9.42
CA ALA A 39 -51.91 21.71 8.25
C ALA A 39 -50.55 22.39 8.53
N GLU A 40 -50.35 22.96 9.72
CA GLU A 40 -49.07 23.52 10.16
C GLU A 40 -47.99 22.44 10.35
N ALA A 41 -48.36 21.25 10.82
CA ALA A 41 -47.44 20.12 10.92
C ALA A 41 -47.02 19.63 9.53
N GLN A 42 -47.96 19.48 8.59
CA GLN A 42 -47.65 19.13 7.20
C GLN A 42 -46.80 20.19 6.51
N LEU A 43 -47.12 21.48 6.70
CA LEU A 43 -46.31 22.57 6.16
C LEU A 43 -44.88 22.53 6.72
N ARG A 44 -44.71 22.28 8.02
CA ARG A 44 -43.39 22.10 8.64
C ARG A 44 -42.64 20.90 8.07
N GLU A 45 -43.31 19.78 7.84
CA GLU A 45 -42.70 18.60 7.20
C GLU A 45 -42.23 18.91 5.77
N LEU A 46 -43.04 19.64 4.99
CA LEU A 46 -42.70 20.02 3.61
C LEU A 46 -41.63 21.12 3.53
N THR A 47 -41.59 22.05 4.50
CA THR A 47 -40.64 23.19 4.51
C THR A 47 -39.32 22.88 5.19
N ASN A 48 -39.25 21.87 6.06
CA ASN A 48 -38.01 21.47 6.75
C ASN A 48 -36.96 20.85 5.81
N GLY A 49 -37.21 20.76 4.49
CA GLY A 49 -36.22 20.40 3.49
C GLY A 49 -35.60 19.01 3.69
N THR A 50 -34.39 18.82 3.15
CA THR A 50 -33.60 17.61 3.35
C THR A 50 -33.18 17.54 4.81
N ARG A 51 -33.59 16.48 5.52
CA ARG A 51 -33.25 16.34 6.94
C ARG A 51 -31.72 16.29 7.10
N PRO A 52 -31.11 16.85 8.16
CA PRO A 52 -29.65 16.86 8.34
C PRO A 52 -29.02 15.47 8.16
N GLU A 53 -29.72 14.42 8.57
CA GLU A 53 -29.29 13.03 8.43
C GLU A 53 -29.18 12.59 6.95
N GLN A 54 -30.06 13.09 6.07
CA GLN A 54 -29.99 12.82 4.63
C GLN A 54 -28.80 13.55 3.98
N LEU A 55 -28.46 14.75 4.45
CA LEU A 55 -27.27 15.48 3.99
C LEU A 55 -25.99 14.77 4.46
N GLU A 56 -25.95 14.33 5.71
CA GLU A 56 -24.84 13.55 6.26
C GLU A 56 -24.67 12.22 5.53
N GLN A 57 -25.77 11.51 5.25
CA GLN A 57 -25.76 10.27 4.48
C GLN A 57 -25.25 10.51 3.04
N ALA A 58 -25.72 11.57 2.37
CA ALA A 58 -25.26 11.92 1.04
C ALA A 58 -23.78 12.32 1.02
N ALA A 59 -23.32 13.06 2.04
CA ALA A 59 -21.92 13.41 2.22
C ALA A 59 -21.05 12.18 2.45
N ALA A 60 -21.48 11.25 3.30
CA ALA A 60 -20.78 9.98 3.53
C ALA A 60 -20.72 9.12 2.26
N ALA A 61 -21.81 9.06 1.49
CA ALA A 61 -21.83 8.35 0.21
C ALA A 61 -20.89 8.98 -0.82
N LEU A 62 -20.80 10.32 -0.85
CA LEU A 62 -19.86 11.05 -1.69
C LEU A 62 -18.41 10.74 -1.32
N GLU A 63 -18.07 10.75 -0.02
CA GLU A 63 -16.72 10.40 0.45
C GLU A 63 -16.36 8.95 0.13
N ALA A 64 -17.30 8.00 0.29
CA ALA A 64 -17.09 6.61 -0.11
C ALA A 64 -16.83 6.49 -1.63
N ALA A 65 -17.60 7.21 -2.46
CA ALA A 65 -17.39 7.23 -3.90
C ALA A 65 -16.04 7.85 -4.30
N ARG A 66 -15.60 8.90 -3.61
CA ARG A 66 -14.27 9.51 -3.78
C ARG A 66 -13.15 8.52 -3.42
N GLY A 67 -13.29 7.79 -2.32
CA GLY A 67 -12.36 6.74 -1.93
C GLY A 67 -12.23 5.64 -2.98
N ASN A 68 -13.36 5.16 -3.51
CA ASN A 68 -13.37 4.17 -4.58
C ASN A 68 -12.68 4.69 -5.86
N LEU A 69 -12.93 5.95 -6.22
CA LEU A 69 -12.26 6.58 -7.37
C LEU A 69 -10.74 6.62 -7.17
N ALA A 70 -10.27 7.03 -6.00
CA ALA A 70 -8.84 7.06 -5.68
C ALA A 70 -8.20 5.67 -5.76
N GLN A 71 -8.88 4.64 -5.25
CA GLN A 71 -8.41 3.25 -5.33
C GLN A 71 -8.29 2.77 -6.79
N LEU A 72 -9.29 3.08 -7.63
CA LEU A 72 -9.25 2.72 -9.06
C LEU A 72 -8.16 3.48 -9.82
N GLN A 73 -7.88 4.73 -9.44
CA GLN A 73 -6.79 5.51 -10.02
C GLN A 73 -5.43 4.88 -9.71
N VAL A 74 -5.17 4.51 -8.45
CA VAL A 74 -3.95 3.79 -8.05
C VAL A 74 -3.85 2.45 -8.79
N GLY A 75 -4.95 1.71 -8.87
CA GLY A 75 -5.00 0.45 -9.63
C GLY A 75 -4.61 0.65 -11.10
N ARG A 76 -5.09 1.71 -11.75
CA ARG A 76 -4.73 2.06 -13.12
C ARG A 76 -3.27 2.46 -13.27
N GLU A 77 -2.73 3.20 -12.31
CA GLU A 77 -1.31 3.58 -12.30
C GLU A 77 -0.40 2.36 -12.21
N HIS A 78 -0.77 1.36 -11.41
CA HIS A 78 -0.03 0.10 -11.30
C HIS A 78 -0.03 -0.74 -12.59
N LEU A 79 -0.93 -0.48 -13.54
CA LEU A 79 -0.88 -1.11 -14.87
C LEU A 79 0.26 -0.56 -15.75
N SER A 80 0.78 0.62 -15.41
CA SER A 80 1.93 1.23 -16.08
C SER A 80 3.17 1.07 -15.23
N LEU A 81 3.93 0.00 -15.48
CA LEU A 81 5.15 -0.29 -14.74
C LEU A 81 6.24 0.70 -15.13
N ARG A 82 6.83 1.34 -14.12
CA ARG A 82 7.98 2.23 -14.25
C ARG A 82 9.12 1.70 -13.39
N ALA A 83 10.35 1.82 -13.88
CA ALA A 83 11.50 1.46 -13.09
C ALA A 83 11.58 2.35 -11.84
N PRO A 84 11.68 1.80 -10.62
CA PRO A 84 11.72 2.59 -9.39
C PRO A 84 13.02 3.39 -9.24
N ARG A 85 14.07 3.02 -10.00
CA ARG A 85 15.37 3.69 -10.07
C ARG A 85 16.10 3.30 -11.34
N ALA A 86 17.11 4.08 -11.70
CA ALA A 86 18.01 3.75 -12.81
C ALA A 86 18.72 2.41 -12.57
N GLY A 87 18.84 1.62 -13.62
CA GLY A 87 19.47 0.30 -13.60
C GLY A 87 19.49 -0.31 -15.00
N LEU A 88 20.22 -1.41 -15.15
CA LEU A 88 20.29 -2.20 -16.38
C LEU A 88 19.22 -3.30 -16.32
N VAL A 89 18.53 -3.55 -17.43
CA VAL A 89 17.58 -4.67 -17.53
C VAL A 89 18.36 -5.98 -17.64
N ASP A 90 18.19 -6.86 -16.65
CA ASP A 90 18.80 -8.19 -16.60
C ASP A 90 17.96 -9.20 -17.40
N ALA A 91 16.66 -9.22 -17.09
CA ALA A 91 15.72 -10.17 -17.67
C ALA A 91 14.36 -9.50 -17.93
N LEU A 92 13.79 -9.85 -19.07
CA LEU A 92 12.42 -9.51 -19.47
C LEU A 92 11.73 -10.81 -19.92
N PRO A 93 11.17 -11.60 -18.97
CA PRO A 93 10.67 -12.93 -19.27
C PRO A 93 9.43 -12.94 -20.18
N PHE A 94 8.66 -11.84 -20.18
CA PHE A 94 7.41 -11.71 -20.92
C PHE A 94 7.56 -10.77 -22.12
N LYS A 95 6.85 -11.10 -23.19
CA LYS A 95 6.79 -10.31 -24.42
C LYS A 95 5.43 -9.63 -24.58
N VAL A 96 5.37 -8.71 -25.54
CA VAL A 96 4.11 -8.05 -25.90
C VAL A 96 3.10 -9.11 -26.35
N GLY A 97 1.94 -9.11 -25.72
CA GLY A 97 0.87 -10.08 -25.96
C GLY A 97 0.77 -11.18 -24.90
N ASP A 98 1.78 -11.35 -24.05
CA ASP A 98 1.74 -12.33 -22.97
C ASP A 98 0.83 -11.87 -21.82
N GLN A 99 0.21 -12.83 -21.14
CA GLN A 99 -0.64 -12.60 -19.97
C GLN A 99 0.01 -13.22 -18.71
N PRO A 100 0.89 -12.48 -18.02
CA PRO A 100 1.56 -12.98 -16.83
C PRO A 100 0.55 -13.24 -15.69
N PRO A 101 0.75 -14.29 -14.87
CA PRO A 101 -0.07 -14.50 -13.68
C PRO A 101 0.20 -13.43 -12.62
N ALA A 102 -0.75 -13.23 -11.72
CA ALA A 102 -0.59 -12.29 -10.62
C ALA A 102 0.63 -12.65 -9.74
N GLY A 103 1.48 -11.66 -9.47
CA GLY A 103 2.71 -11.84 -8.68
C GLY A 103 3.92 -12.35 -9.46
N ALA A 104 3.81 -12.57 -10.78
CA ALA A 104 4.95 -12.93 -11.61
C ALA A 104 6.00 -11.79 -11.68
N GLU A 105 7.27 -12.17 -11.77
CA GLU A 105 8.36 -11.23 -12.03
C GLU A 105 8.36 -10.81 -13.50
N LEU A 106 8.06 -9.54 -13.75
CA LEU A 106 7.97 -9.00 -15.11
C LEU A 106 9.31 -8.48 -15.64
N VAL A 107 10.12 -7.90 -14.76
CA VAL A 107 11.42 -7.31 -15.11
C VAL A 107 12.38 -7.49 -13.95
N SER A 108 13.57 -8.04 -14.23
CA SER A 108 14.71 -7.99 -13.30
C SER A 108 15.61 -6.81 -13.68
N LEU A 109 15.97 -5.98 -12.70
CA LEU A 109 16.85 -4.82 -12.87
C LEU A 109 18.12 -4.98 -12.04
N LEU A 110 19.28 -4.91 -12.70
CA LEU A 110 20.57 -4.75 -12.03
C LEU A 110 20.75 -3.28 -11.66
N VAL A 111 20.83 -3.02 -10.36
CA VAL A 111 20.94 -1.66 -9.83
C VAL A 111 22.23 -1.51 -9.02
N GLY A 112 22.92 -0.40 -9.25
CA GLY A 112 24.13 -0.04 -8.54
C GLY A 112 25.23 0.39 -9.49
N GLU A 113 26.10 1.28 -9.01
CA GLU A 113 27.24 1.81 -9.77
C GLU A 113 28.39 0.80 -9.89
N GLN A 114 28.51 -0.13 -8.95
CA GLN A 114 29.65 -1.04 -8.86
C GLN A 114 29.17 -2.48 -8.67
N PRO A 115 29.58 -3.41 -9.54
CA PRO A 115 29.27 -4.81 -9.34
C PRO A 115 30.03 -5.36 -8.13
N TYR A 116 29.47 -6.41 -7.54
CA TYR A 116 30.12 -7.13 -6.45
C TYR A 116 30.36 -8.58 -6.84
N ALA A 117 31.53 -9.10 -6.48
CA ALA A 117 31.86 -10.51 -6.55
C ALA A 117 31.25 -11.21 -5.33
N ARG A 118 30.47 -12.25 -5.57
CA ARG A 118 29.95 -13.15 -4.53
C ARG A 118 30.92 -14.31 -4.39
N VAL A 119 31.60 -14.39 -3.24
CA VAL A 119 32.56 -15.48 -2.95
C VAL A 119 32.14 -16.24 -1.69
N PHE A 120 32.61 -17.48 -1.58
CA PHE A 120 32.37 -18.34 -0.44
C PHE A 120 33.69 -18.56 0.29
N ILE A 121 33.81 -18.02 1.51
CA ILE A 121 35.02 -18.12 2.33
C ILE A 121 34.94 -19.42 3.14
N PRO A 122 35.89 -20.35 3.00
CA PRO A 122 35.95 -21.54 3.85
C PRO A 122 36.07 -21.18 5.34
N ALA A 123 35.41 -21.95 6.21
CA ALA A 123 35.47 -21.76 7.66
C ALA A 123 36.91 -21.74 8.20
N SER A 124 37.82 -22.50 7.59
CA SER A 124 39.24 -22.58 7.97
C SER A 124 39.98 -21.22 7.88
N ILE A 125 39.57 -20.34 6.98
CA ILE A 125 40.19 -19.02 6.78
C ILE A 125 39.28 -17.85 7.18
N ARG A 126 38.05 -18.13 7.66
CA ARG A 126 37.05 -17.11 8.03
C ARG A 126 37.56 -16.09 9.05
N ALA A 127 38.35 -16.53 10.04
CA ALA A 127 38.91 -15.66 11.07
C ALA A 127 39.99 -14.69 10.52
N GLN A 128 40.52 -14.96 9.33
CA GLN A 128 41.61 -14.19 8.71
C GLN A 128 41.11 -13.17 7.69
N VAL A 129 39.79 -13.12 7.45
CA VAL A 129 39.16 -12.18 6.52
C VAL A 129 38.17 -11.31 7.27
N SER A 130 38.37 -10.01 7.20
CA SER A 130 37.55 -8.98 7.83
C SER A 130 36.85 -8.11 6.80
N VAL A 131 35.73 -7.52 7.22
CA VAL A 131 35.06 -6.48 6.42
C VAL A 131 36.03 -5.31 6.25
N GLY A 132 36.17 -4.83 5.02
CA GLY A 132 37.09 -3.76 4.66
C GLY A 132 38.40 -4.22 4.03
N ASP A 133 38.73 -5.51 4.10
CA ASP A 133 39.93 -6.08 3.48
C ASP A 133 39.92 -5.89 1.96
N VAL A 134 41.10 -5.74 1.38
CA VAL A 134 41.30 -5.64 -0.07
C VAL A 134 41.75 -6.99 -0.62
N MET A 135 41.06 -7.46 -1.64
CA MET A 135 41.36 -8.71 -2.34
C MET A 135 41.50 -8.47 -3.83
N ARG A 136 42.25 -9.33 -4.51
CA ARG A 136 42.38 -9.38 -5.96
C ARG A 136 41.36 -10.37 -6.50
N VAL A 137 40.45 -9.91 -7.34
CA VAL A 137 39.44 -10.74 -7.99
C VAL A 137 39.84 -10.96 -9.44
N PHE A 138 40.00 -12.21 -9.82
CA PHE A 138 40.24 -12.64 -11.18
C PHE A 138 38.93 -13.15 -11.76
N VAL A 139 38.45 -12.51 -12.81
CA VAL A 139 37.23 -12.89 -13.53
C VAL A 139 37.64 -13.69 -14.77
N GLU A 140 36.99 -14.81 -15.00
CA GLU A 140 37.29 -15.63 -16.18
C GLU A 140 37.05 -14.83 -17.47
N GLY A 141 38.02 -14.87 -18.40
CA GLY A 141 37.98 -14.08 -19.64
C GLY A 141 38.50 -12.64 -19.53
N VAL A 142 38.93 -12.19 -18.34
CA VAL A 142 39.59 -10.89 -18.15
C VAL A 142 41.03 -11.09 -17.69
N GLU A 143 41.99 -10.55 -18.44
CA GLU A 143 43.42 -10.74 -18.13
C GLU A 143 43.86 -10.01 -16.87
N GLN A 144 43.30 -8.82 -16.60
CA GLN A 144 43.70 -7.99 -15.46
C GLN A 144 42.81 -8.26 -14.24
N PRO A 145 43.40 -8.48 -13.05
CA PRO A 145 42.63 -8.61 -11.82
C PRO A 145 42.03 -7.29 -11.38
N PHE A 146 40.82 -7.35 -10.81
CA PHE A 146 40.18 -6.21 -10.17
C PHE A 146 40.54 -6.16 -8.70
N GLN A 147 40.82 -4.96 -8.19
CA GLN A 147 40.85 -4.74 -6.74
C GLN A 147 39.40 -4.73 -6.24
N ALA A 148 39.13 -5.48 -5.19
CA ALA A 148 37.81 -5.55 -4.60
C ALA A 148 37.88 -5.43 -3.08
N ARG A 149 36.94 -4.70 -2.50
CA ARG A 149 36.86 -4.50 -1.05
C ARG A 149 35.75 -5.34 -0.46
N VAL A 150 36.04 -6.08 0.61
CA VAL A 150 35.04 -6.87 1.33
C VAL A 150 34.01 -5.92 1.95
N ARG A 151 32.79 -5.93 1.42
CA ARG A 151 31.66 -5.11 1.91
C ARG A 151 30.96 -5.79 3.08
N SER A 152 30.72 -7.10 2.95
CA SER A 152 30.04 -7.86 4.00
C SER A 152 30.47 -9.33 3.97
N ILE A 153 30.42 -9.96 5.14
CA ILE A 153 30.55 -11.39 5.31
C ILE A 153 29.34 -11.83 6.14
N ARG A 154 28.58 -12.81 5.65
CA ARG A 154 27.43 -13.35 6.39
C ARG A 154 27.92 -14.04 7.67
N SER A 155 27.17 -13.86 8.76
CA SER A 155 27.46 -14.50 10.05
C SER A 155 27.01 -15.96 10.09
N GLU A 156 26.00 -16.30 9.30
CA GLU A 156 25.50 -17.67 9.15
C GLU A 156 26.37 -18.43 8.14
N ALA A 157 26.79 -19.62 8.53
CA ALA A 157 27.47 -20.54 7.63
C ALA A 157 26.45 -21.16 6.67
N ALA A 158 26.82 -21.27 5.41
CA ALA A 158 26.09 -22.00 4.38
C ALA A 158 26.89 -23.22 3.94
N PHE A 159 26.21 -24.26 3.51
CA PHE A 159 26.83 -25.31 2.71
C PHE A 159 26.88 -24.83 1.26
N THR A 160 28.05 -24.82 0.64
CA THR A 160 28.15 -24.59 -0.81
C THR A 160 27.51 -25.80 -1.51
N PRO A 161 26.42 -25.64 -2.29
CA PRO A 161 25.82 -26.79 -2.97
C PRO A 161 26.81 -27.29 -4.03
N TYR A 162 27.49 -28.40 -3.74
CA TYR A 162 28.42 -29.06 -4.64
C TYR A 162 27.88 -30.44 -5.00
N TYR A 163 27.70 -30.69 -6.30
CA TYR A 163 27.44 -32.02 -6.88
C TYR A 163 28.76 -32.78 -7.14
N ALA A 164 29.58 -32.99 -6.11
CA ALA A 164 30.79 -33.82 -6.26
C ALA A 164 30.78 -34.98 -5.24
N LEU A 165 30.44 -36.17 -5.74
CA LEU A 165 30.74 -37.45 -5.11
C LEU A 165 32.26 -37.63 -5.05
N THR A 166 32.88 -37.36 -3.90
CA THR A 166 33.97 -38.14 -3.29
C THR A 166 34.60 -37.37 -2.12
N GLY A 167 34.70 -38.04 -0.97
CA GLY A 167 35.68 -37.78 0.09
C GLY A 167 35.46 -36.56 0.99
N ASP A 168 35.29 -36.85 2.29
CA ASP A 168 35.40 -35.93 3.44
C ASP A 168 34.44 -34.71 3.44
N ASP A 169 33.17 -34.98 3.15
CA ASP A 169 32.06 -34.00 3.04
C ASP A 169 31.69 -33.28 4.37
N ALA A 170 32.29 -33.62 5.51
CA ALA A 170 31.85 -33.15 6.83
C ALA A 170 32.42 -31.79 7.29
N SER A 171 33.27 -31.11 6.51
CA SER A 171 33.96 -29.85 6.94
C SER A 171 33.60 -28.59 6.13
N ARG A 172 32.64 -28.66 5.20
CA ARG A 172 32.44 -27.66 4.13
C ARG A 172 31.57 -26.45 4.50
N LEU A 173 31.66 -25.96 5.74
CA LEU A 173 31.03 -24.69 6.10
C LEU A 173 31.73 -23.55 5.35
N THR A 174 30.95 -22.81 4.57
CA THR A 174 31.43 -21.58 3.92
C THR A 174 30.60 -20.39 4.36
N TYR A 175 31.23 -19.23 4.36
CA TYR A 175 30.58 -17.97 4.68
C TYR A 175 30.51 -17.14 3.41
N ARG A 176 29.30 -16.75 3.02
CA ARG A 176 29.12 -15.90 1.84
C ARG A 176 29.65 -14.50 2.13
N ALA A 177 30.57 -14.05 1.30
CA ALA A 177 31.11 -12.69 1.31
C ALA A 177 30.80 -11.97 -0.01
N GLU A 178 30.63 -10.65 0.10
CA GLU A 178 30.39 -9.76 -1.02
C GLU A 178 31.55 -8.78 -1.13
N LEU A 179 32.24 -8.79 -2.26
CA LEU A 179 33.39 -7.94 -2.53
C LEU A 179 33.04 -6.94 -3.62
N VAL A 180 33.07 -5.66 -3.31
CA VAL A 180 32.75 -4.61 -4.29
C VAL A 180 33.97 -4.39 -5.19
N LEU A 181 33.80 -4.61 -6.49
CA LEU A 181 34.85 -4.42 -7.48
C LEU A 181 35.09 -2.92 -7.72
N GLN A 182 36.35 -2.52 -7.75
CA GLN A 182 36.76 -1.14 -7.97
C GLN A 182 37.18 -0.92 -9.43
N GLY A 183 36.95 0.29 -9.93
CA GLY A 183 37.32 0.74 -11.26
C GLY A 183 36.17 0.76 -12.27
N GLU A 184 36.28 1.63 -13.26
CA GLU A 184 35.26 1.81 -14.32
C GLU A 184 35.07 0.56 -15.17
N ALA A 185 36.15 -0.16 -15.47
CA ALA A 185 36.10 -1.40 -16.25
C ALA A 185 35.26 -2.50 -15.56
N ALA A 186 35.20 -2.50 -14.23
CA ALA A 186 34.36 -3.45 -13.50
C ALA A 186 32.87 -3.22 -13.80
N ARG A 187 32.44 -1.97 -14.03
CA ARG A 187 31.03 -1.61 -14.27
C ARG A 187 30.43 -2.23 -15.54
N GLN A 188 31.29 -2.59 -16.49
CA GLN A 188 30.88 -3.17 -17.76
C GLN A 188 30.79 -4.71 -17.71
N LEU A 189 31.16 -5.32 -16.59
CA LEU A 189 31.13 -6.77 -16.44
C LEU A 189 29.68 -7.29 -16.41
N PRO A 190 29.34 -8.28 -17.26
CA PRO A 190 28.10 -9.02 -17.13
C PRO A 190 27.97 -9.70 -15.76
N ALA A 191 26.73 -9.82 -15.28
CA ALA A 191 26.45 -10.63 -14.10
C ALA A 191 26.62 -12.13 -14.40
N GLY A 192 26.97 -12.91 -13.38
CA GLY A 192 27.04 -14.37 -13.47
C GLY A 192 28.38 -14.94 -13.95
N LEU A 193 29.40 -14.10 -14.19
CA LEU A 193 30.72 -14.58 -14.56
C LEU A 193 31.41 -15.37 -13.42
N PRO A 194 32.03 -16.51 -13.72
CA PRO A 194 32.87 -17.23 -12.76
C PRO A 194 34.11 -16.40 -12.42
N LEU A 195 34.50 -16.47 -11.15
CA LEU A 195 35.60 -15.69 -10.61
C LEU A 195 36.29 -16.43 -9.48
N ARG A 196 37.54 -16.04 -9.21
CA ARG A 196 38.28 -16.42 -8.01
C ARG A 196 38.80 -15.17 -7.33
N ALA A 197 38.78 -15.18 -5.99
CA ALA A 197 39.34 -14.10 -5.19
C ALA A 197 40.56 -14.61 -4.42
N GLU A 198 41.65 -13.85 -4.51
CA GLU A 198 42.89 -14.11 -3.79
C GLU A 198 43.16 -12.92 -2.88
N ARG A 199 43.64 -13.17 -1.67
CA ARG A 199 44.10 -12.07 -0.82
C ARG A 199 45.33 -11.44 -1.49
N GLY A 200 45.38 -10.12 -1.55
CA GLY A 200 46.66 -9.45 -1.81
C GLY A 200 47.62 -9.90 -0.71
N ASP A 201 48.79 -10.41 -1.05
CA ASP A 201 49.80 -10.73 -0.04
C ASP A 201 50.09 -9.46 0.75
N ALA A 202 49.53 -9.34 1.95
CA ALA A 202 50.21 -8.63 3.01
C ALA A 202 51.41 -9.53 3.35
N ARG A 203 52.52 -9.34 2.62
CA ARG A 203 53.82 -9.83 3.09
C ARG A 203 54.11 -9.18 4.47
N PRO A 204 54.80 -9.92 5.33
CA PRO A 204 54.79 -9.75 6.79
C PRO A 204 55.22 -8.39 7.29
#